data_AF-A0A5C3NQ20-F1
#
_entry.id   AF-A0A5C3NQ20-F1
#
_cell.length_a   1.000
_cell.length_b   1.000
_cell.length_c   1.000
_cell.angle_alpha   90.00
_cell.angle_beta   90.00
_cell.angle_gamma   90.00
#
_symmetry.space_group_name_H-M   'P 1'
#
loop_
_entity.id
_entity.type
_entity.pdbx_description
1 polymer ?
#
loop_
_entity_poly.entity_id
_entity_poly.type
_entity_poly.pdbx_seq_one_letter_code
_entity_poly.pdbx_strand_id
1 'polypeptide(L)'
;MSRRLKTFKLRIDKKLKKSDMKNYLSAFSLPKSGNREVLLTRLREYSRDPEKWASMFRANPGRKRGSISARKATKSRDAQRLLDEFGPQESEVGAYKAKKSGVEVRPEATGLSEETVRGNSAWATEVLAGLHTEAPRQAGQGSSEETRGQEAEQVPAAVGSAETPNKITGIRRIEHQVIRMDKAFSTEFALVKSELCRINAHLSEALHVAAVQAHSPTGNPSESADRIFTELPSPTTVSRGQPHRTATATPLPVQPPRSARSALSAQTNALPHIFRPPPRVLAQHEIPADKLALLDIDGDVLAFDKTSVPVPPSLSFSDVSKLFRDWYTSTDLVVNGRGIPIRHWKRLYMMVGGWKAIKAQWSRFQFLVQERELFASEDAFWAKYSHEDGRRYNYQRIVDTLQRARVRTNHHDASAALFFFHNDLTQDRALNYFKYVRSSEVIYCEKPAIVAERWRRLLIDHPDIAVQWEAVRDDFEAQYDPSSQPS
;
A
#
# COMPACT_ATOMS: atom_id res chain seq x y z
N MET A 1 18.81 -31.31 43.26
CA MET A 1 18.68 -29.88 43.65
C MET A 1 17.35 -29.32 43.15
N SER A 2 16.36 -29.14 44.03
CA SER A 2 15.06 -28.56 43.66
C SER A 2 15.20 -27.06 43.42
N ARG A 3 15.06 -26.62 42.16
CA ARG A 3 15.04 -25.19 41.83
C ARG A 3 13.77 -24.57 42.42
N ARG A 4 13.92 -23.56 43.30
CA ARG A 4 12.78 -22.75 43.77
C ARG A 4 12.27 -21.90 42.61
N LEU A 5 11.19 -22.34 41.97
CA LEU A 5 10.53 -21.58 40.90
C LEU A 5 9.74 -20.42 41.53
N LYS A 6 9.88 -19.20 40.97
CA LYS A 6 9.05 -18.06 41.35
C LYS A 6 7.63 -18.30 40.83
N THR A 7 6.66 -18.28 41.73
CA THR A 7 5.23 -18.45 41.40
C THR A 7 4.50 -17.12 41.57
N PHE A 8 3.45 -16.90 40.78
CA PHE A 8 2.56 -15.74 40.94
C PHE A 8 1.11 -16.22 41.06
N LYS A 9 0.30 -15.49 41.81
CA LYS A 9 -1.12 -15.79 41.99
C LYS A 9 -1.95 -14.94 41.03
N LEU A 10 -2.58 -15.58 40.04
CA LEU A 10 -3.52 -14.92 39.13
C LEU A 10 -4.92 -14.86 39.79
N ARG A 11 -5.41 -13.65 40.10
CA ARG A 11 -6.78 -13.46 40.58
C ARG A 11 -7.77 -13.52 39.41
N ILE A 12 -8.75 -14.41 39.49
CA ILE A 12 -9.78 -14.58 38.46
C ILE A 12 -10.96 -13.66 38.80
N ASP A 13 -10.88 -12.41 38.37
CA ASP A 13 -11.95 -11.43 38.54
C ASP A 13 -12.78 -11.29 37.26
N LYS A 14 -13.99 -10.70 37.38
CA LYS A 14 -14.81 -10.31 36.22
C LYS A 14 -14.07 -9.36 35.27
N LYS A 15 -13.07 -8.63 35.78
CA LYS A 15 -12.21 -7.70 35.04
C LYS A 15 -11.18 -8.37 34.12
N LEU A 16 -10.82 -9.64 34.36
CA LEU A 16 -9.83 -10.35 33.54
C LEU A 16 -10.39 -10.56 32.12
N LYS A 17 -9.81 -9.95 31.08
CA LYS A 17 -10.38 -10.02 29.71
C LYS A 17 -10.01 -11.32 29.02
N LYS A 18 -10.82 -11.71 28.01
CA LYS A 18 -10.57 -12.92 27.18
C LYS A 18 -9.23 -12.86 26.44
N SER A 19 -8.76 -11.66 26.08
CA SER A 19 -7.43 -11.43 25.52
C SER A 19 -6.33 -11.88 26.47
N ASP A 20 -6.42 -11.47 27.73
CA ASP A 20 -5.37 -11.67 28.73
C ASP A 20 -5.26 -13.15 29.07
N MET A 21 -6.40 -13.85 29.20
CA MET A 21 -6.43 -15.30 29.33
C MET A 21 -5.76 -16.03 28.16
N LYS A 22 -5.98 -15.58 26.91
CA LYS A 22 -5.31 -16.16 25.74
C LYS A 22 -3.80 -15.89 25.76
N ASN A 23 -3.37 -14.74 26.27
CA ASN A 23 -1.96 -14.40 26.41
C ASN A 23 -1.29 -15.32 27.44
N TYR A 24 -1.91 -15.53 28.60
CA TYR A 24 -1.42 -16.50 29.60
C TYR A 24 -1.34 -17.92 29.02
N LEU A 25 -2.42 -18.41 28.40
CA LEU A 25 -2.42 -19.73 27.77
C LEU A 25 -1.35 -19.86 26.67
N SER A 26 -1.10 -18.79 25.90
CA SER A 26 -0.05 -18.77 24.89
C SER A 26 1.35 -18.84 25.51
N ALA A 27 1.60 -18.11 26.61
CA ALA A 27 2.85 -18.19 27.34
C ALA A 27 3.09 -19.62 27.88
N PHE A 28 2.01 -20.29 28.28
CA PHE A 28 2.03 -21.69 28.71
C PHE A 28 1.90 -22.70 27.56
N SER A 29 2.05 -22.31 26.29
CA SER A 29 1.93 -23.22 25.14
C SER A 29 0.63 -24.06 25.10
N LEU A 30 -0.45 -23.57 25.72
CA LEU A 30 -1.77 -24.20 25.78
C LEU A 30 -2.69 -23.70 24.65
N PRO A 31 -3.75 -24.45 24.30
CA PRO A 31 -4.71 -24.03 23.28
C PRO A 31 -5.46 -22.73 23.64
N LYS A 32 -5.47 -21.76 22.71
CA LYS A 32 -6.09 -20.43 22.86
C LYS A 32 -7.53 -20.28 22.34
N SER A 33 -8.18 -21.37 21.91
CA SER A 33 -9.56 -21.37 21.38
C SER A 33 -10.59 -21.67 22.47
N GLY A 34 -11.82 -21.17 22.33
CA GLY A 34 -12.92 -21.45 23.27
C GLY A 34 -13.63 -20.21 23.81
N ASN A 35 -14.72 -20.43 24.57
CA ASN A 35 -15.40 -19.40 25.34
C ASN A 35 -14.59 -19.05 26.61
N ARG A 36 -15.04 -18.06 27.40
CA ARG A 36 -14.32 -17.61 28.60
C ARG A 36 -14.11 -18.75 29.61
N GLU A 37 -15.14 -19.55 29.84
CA GLU A 37 -15.14 -20.64 30.81
C GLU A 37 -14.11 -21.71 30.46
N VAL A 38 -14.06 -22.13 29.20
CA VAL A 38 -13.06 -23.10 28.70
C VAL A 38 -11.63 -22.61 28.92
N LEU A 39 -11.36 -21.31 28.73
CA LEU A 39 -10.03 -20.75 29.00
C LEU A 39 -9.69 -20.74 30.50
N LEU A 40 -10.67 -20.42 31.36
CA LEU A 40 -10.49 -20.46 32.81
C LEU A 40 -10.28 -21.89 33.34
N THR A 41 -11.05 -22.85 32.84
CA THR A 41 -10.90 -24.27 33.20
C THR A 41 -9.49 -24.75 32.87
N ARG A 42 -8.97 -24.44 31.68
CA ARG A 42 -7.59 -24.79 31.31
C ARG A 42 -6.54 -24.15 32.21
N LEU A 43 -6.71 -22.87 32.58
CA LEU A 43 -5.79 -22.21 33.51
C LEU A 43 -5.82 -22.85 34.90
N ARG A 44 -7.01 -23.26 35.37
CA ARG A 44 -7.18 -23.98 36.64
C ARG A 44 -6.55 -25.38 36.59
N GLU A 45 -6.83 -26.16 35.55
CA GLU A 45 -6.22 -27.48 35.34
C GLU A 45 -4.71 -27.40 35.27
N TYR A 46 -4.17 -26.44 34.50
CA TYR A 46 -2.72 -26.23 34.42
C TYR A 46 -2.10 -25.86 35.77
N SER A 47 -2.80 -25.05 36.59
CA SER A 47 -2.31 -24.68 37.93
C SER A 47 -2.33 -25.82 38.96
N ARG A 48 -3.09 -26.89 38.71
CA ARG A 48 -3.17 -28.06 39.61
C ARG A 48 -2.01 -29.03 39.45
N ASP A 49 -1.25 -28.95 38.36
CA ASP A 49 -0.23 -29.94 38.00
C ASP A 49 1.23 -29.44 38.17
N PRO A 50 1.82 -29.67 39.36
CA PRO A 50 3.22 -29.89 39.71
C PRO A 50 4.31 -29.91 38.65
N GLU A 51 4.04 -30.72 37.66
CA GLU A 51 5.06 -31.23 36.76
C GLU A 51 4.97 -30.53 35.41
N LYS A 52 3.78 -30.08 35.01
CA LYS A 52 3.52 -29.39 33.74
C LYS A 52 4.10 -27.97 33.70
N TRP A 53 4.09 -27.25 34.81
CA TRP A 53 4.80 -25.97 34.94
C TRP A 53 6.31 -26.15 35.14
N ALA A 54 6.76 -27.19 35.86
CA ALA A 54 8.19 -27.47 36.02
C ALA A 54 8.85 -27.88 34.69
N SER A 55 8.12 -28.57 33.80
CA SER A 55 8.63 -28.98 32.49
C SER A 55 8.89 -27.81 31.54
N MET A 56 8.21 -26.66 31.71
CA MET A 56 8.48 -25.46 30.89
C MET A 56 9.84 -24.83 31.14
N PHE A 57 10.37 -24.98 32.36
CA PHE A 57 11.68 -24.48 32.73
C PHE A 57 12.80 -25.48 32.46
N ARG A 58 12.45 -26.69 31.99
CA ARG A 58 13.45 -27.56 31.36
C ARG A 58 13.77 -26.91 30.02
N ALA A 59 15.07 -26.75 29.73
CA ALA A 59 15.48 -26.36 28.39
C ALA A 59 14.75 -27.30 27.42
N ASN A 60 13.93 -26.74 26.53
CA ASN A 60 13.28 -27.54 25.49
C ASN A 60 14.38 -28.39 24.91
N PRO A 61 14.29 -29.75 24.96
CA PRO A 61 15.34 -30.60 24.46
C PRO A 61 15.58 -30.12 23.04
N GLY A 62 16.75 -29.49 22.84
CA GLY A 62 17.05 -28.82 21.58
C GLY A 62 16.79 -29.85 20.50
N ARG A 63 16.09 -29.45 19.42
CA ARG A 63 15.89 -30.37 18.29
C ARG A 63 17.25 -30.97 17.98
N LYS A 64 17.41 -32.28 18.19
CA LYS A 64 18.67 -32.96 17.88
C LYS A 64 18.97 -32.59 16.43
N ARG A 65 20.11 -31.93 16.20
CA ARG A 65 20.52 -31.47 14.87
C ARG A 65 20.55 -32.72 13.99
N GLY A 66 19.63 -32.80 13.01
CA GLY A 66 19.41 -34.02 12.22
C GLY A 66 18.06 -34.72 12.43
N SER A 67 17.17 -34.25 13.30
CA SER A 67 15.82 -34.83 13.42
C SER A 67 15.01 -34.54 12.16
N ILE A 68 14.95 -35.50 11.24
CA ILE A 68 14.20 -35.41 10.00
C ILE A 68 12.76 -35.85 10.29
N SER A 69 11.80 -34.94 10.09
CA SER A 69 10.39 -35.34 10.18
C SER A 69 10.05 -36.33 9.06
N ALA A 70 9.25 -37.36 9.33
CA ALA A 70 8.80 -38.33 8.32
C ALA A 70 8.23 -37.69 7.03
N ARG A 71 7.58 -36.52 7.15
CA ARG A 71 7.07 -35.75 6.00
C ARG A 71 8.14 -35.14 5.08
N LYS A 72 9.36 -34.93 5.59
CA LYS A 72 10.51 -34.50 4.79
C LYS A 72 11.19 -35.69 4.13
N ALA A 73 11.16 -36.86 4.76
CA ALA A 73 11.71 -38.08 4.19
C ALA A 73 11.01 -38.49 2.89
N THR A 74 9.69 -38.33 2.80
CA THR A 74 8.96 -38.63 1.54
C THR A 74 9.36 -37.74 0.34
N LYS A 75 10.11 -36.65 0.55
CA LYS A 75 10.49 -35.71 -0.50
C LYS A 75 11.99 -35.70 -0.84
N SER A 76 12.81 -36.43 -0.08
CA SER A 76 14.26 -36.42 -0.27
C SER A 76 14.81 -37.83 -0.06
N ARG A 77 15.57 -38.31 -1.05
CA ARG A 77 16.19 -39.64 -1.06
C ARG A 77 17.20 -39.81 0.08
N ASP A 78 17.95 -38.76 0.40
CA ASP A 78 18.89 -38.76 1.54
C ASP A 78 18.15 -38.84 2.88
N ALA A 79 17.00 -38.17 2.97
CA ALA A 79 16.15 -38.22 4.15
C ALA A 79 15.45 -39.57 4.33
N GLN A 80 15.16 -40.30 3.23
CA GLN A 80 14.74 -41.71 3.27
C GLN A 80 15.87 -42.63 3.75
N ARG A 81 17.08 -42.47 3.20
CA ARG A 81 18.24 -43.28 3.58
C ARG A 81 18.58 -43.16 5.07
N LEU A 82 18.50 -41.95 5.61
CA LEU A 82 18.67 -41.70 7.05
C LEU A 82 17.56 -42.33 7.90
N LEU A 83 16.34 -42.48 7.36
CA LEU A 83 15.22 -43.10 8.06
C LEU A 83 15.33 -44.63 8.04
N ASP A 84 15.84 -45.21 6.95
CA ASP A 84 16.15 -46.64 6.85
C ASP A 84 17.33 -47.03 7.76
N GLU A 85 18.37 -46.20 7.84
CA GLU A 85 19.58 -46.49 8.62
C GLU A 85 19.39 -46.32 10.14
N PHE A 86 18.65 -45.29 10.56
CA PHE A 86 18.48 -44.96 11.99
C PHE A 86 17.10 -45.33 12.55
N GLY A 87 16.22 -45.89 11.72
CA GLY A 87 14.85 -46.25 12.05
C GLY A 87 13.93 -45.04 12.25
N PRO A 88 12.60 -45.26 12.26
CA PRO A 88 11.65 -44.21 12.61
C PRO A 88 11.84 -43.84 14.09
N GLN A 89 12.49 -42.72 14.34
CA GLN A 89 12.66 -42.24 15.70
C GLN A 89 11.29 -41.91 16.29
N GLU A 90 10.83 -42.73 17.26
CA GLU A 90 9.62 -42.52 18.04
C GLU A 90 9.74 -41.18 18.74
N SER A 91 9.23 -40.16 18.06
CA SER A 91 9.08 -38.86 18.64
C SER A 91 7.89 -39.03 19.58
N GLU A 92 8.11 -39.03 20.90
CA GLU A 92 7.07 -38.84 21.91
C GLU A 92 6.45 -37.44 21.76
N VAL A 93 5.86 -37.18 20.60
CA VAL A 93 5.05 -36.02 20.33
C VAL A 93 3.70 -36.39 20.89
N GLY A 94 3.46 -36.03 22.15
CA GLY A 94 2.11 -35.98 22.71
C GLY A 94 1.18 -35.40 21.64
N ALA A 95 0.20 -36.21 21.23
CA ALA A 95 -0.57 -36.08 19.99
C ALA A 95 -0.90 -34.63 19.62
N TYR A 96 -0.04 -33.99 18.84
CA TYR A 96 -0.28 -32.65 18.33
C TYR A 96 -1.26 -32.80 17.17
N LYS A 97 -2.57 -32.75 17.46
CA LYS A 97 -3.63 -32.74 16.44
C LYS A 97 -3.31 -31.64 15.42
N ALA A 98 -2.90 -32.04 14.22
CA ALA A 98 -2.60 -31.12 13.14
C ALA A 98 -3.85 -30.30 12.83
N LYS A 99 -3.76 -28.97 12.96
CA LYS A 99 -4.85 -28.01 12.67
C LYS A 99 -5.32 -27.98 11.20
N LYS A 100 -4.86 -28.90 10.34
CA LYS A 100 -5.07 -28.84 8.89
C LYS A 100 -5.33 -30.18 8.19
N SER A 101 -5.68 -31.24 8.92
CA SER A 101 -6.30 -32.42 8.31
C SER A 101 -7.69 -32.63 8.91
N GLY A 102 -8.54 -31.63 8.74
CA GLY A 102 -9.97 -31.87 8.75
C GLY A 102 -10.33 -32.41 7.37
N VAL A 103 -10.51 -33.73 7.27
CA VAL A 103 -11.68 -34.20 6.52
C VAL A 103 -12.83 -33.70 7.37
N GLU A 104 -13.31 -32.51 7.01
CA GLU A 104 -14.50 -31.94 7.58
C GLU A 104 -15.65 -32.81 7.09
N VAL A 105 -15.97 -33.86 7.84
CA VAL A 105 -17.34 -34.33 7.89
C VAL A 105 -18.11 -33.15 8.45
N ARG A 106 -18.60 -32.30 7.54
CA ARG A 106 -19.58 -31.27 7.84
C ARG A 106 -20.69 -32.00 8.61
N PRO A 107 -20.97 -31.66 9.87
CA PRO A 107 -22.25 -32.05 10.43
C PRO A 107 -23.30 -31.52 9.45
N GLU A 108 -24.22 -32.38 9.02
CA GLU A 108 -25.36 -31.98 8.20
C GLU A 108 -25.90 -30.68 8.77
N ALA A 109 -26.03 -29.67 7.90
CA ALA A 109 -26.44 -28.34 8.30
C ALA A 109 -27.70 -28.48 9.14
N THR A 110 -27.56 -28.31 10.45
CA THR A 110 -28.70 -28.31 11.36
C THR A 110 -29.50 -27.11 10.88
N GLY A 111 -30.62 -27.39 10.21
CA GLY A 111 -31.47 -26.35 9.65
C GLY A 111 -31.69 -25.30 10.71
N LEU A 112 -31.51 -24.02 10.33
CA LEU A 112 -31.91 -22.91 11.18
C LEU A 112 -33.29 -23.22 11.73
N SER A 113 -33.45 -23.20 13.06
CA SER A 113 -34.74 -23.53 13.66
C SER A 113 -35.81 -22.64 13.04
N GLU A 114 -36.99 -23.21 12.81
CA GLU A 114 -38.10 -22.50 12.17
C GLU A 114 -38.46 -21.20 12.92
N GLU A 115 -38.21 -21.18 14.23
CA GLU A 115 -38.33 -19.99 15.08
C GLU A 115 -37.31 -18.90 14.73
N THR A 116 -36.06 -19.27 14.43
CA THR A 116 -35.03 -18.33 13.98
C THR A 116 -35.34 -17.78 12.59
N VAL A 117 -35.86 -18.62 11.70
CA VAL A 117 -36.31 -18.18 10.36
C VAL A 117 -37.46 -17.19 10.50
N ARG A 118 -38.44 -17.49 11.34
CA ARG A 118 -39.60 -16.61 11.60
C ARG A 118 -39.19 -15.27 12.21
N GLY A 119 -38.26 -15.29 13.17
CA GLY A 119 -37.71 -14.07 13.77
C GLY A 119 -36.99 -13.19 12.76
N ASN A 120 -36.17 -13.79 11.89
CA ASN A 120 -35.47 -13.05 10.83
C ASN A 120 -36.43 -12.51 9.77
N SER A 121 -37.46 -13.27 9.39
CA SER A 121 -38.49 -12.82 8.45
C SER A 121 -39.32 -11.67 9.04
N ALA A 122 -39.73 -11.76 10.31
CA ALA A 122 -40.47 -10.69 10.98
C ALA A 122 -39.65 -9.40 11.04
N TRP A 123 -38.38 -9.49 11.46
CA TRP A 123 -37.47 -8.34 11.49
C TRP A 123 -37.28 -7.71 10.09
N ALA A 124 -37.08 -8.53 9.05
CA ALA A 124 -36.93 -8.04 7.68
C ALA A 124 -38.20 -7.31 7.19
N THR A 125 -39.39 -7.79 7.58
CA THR A 125 -40.67 -7.18 7.21
C THR A 125 -40.84 -5.81 7.88
N GLU A 126 -40.47 -5.68 9.15
CA GLU A 126 -40.53 -4.42 9.91
C GLU A 126 -39.58 -3.35 9.35
N VAL A 127 -38.36 -3.75 8.99
CA VAL A 127 -37.37 -2.85 8.37
C VAL A 127 -37.85 -2.34 7.01
N LEU A 128 -38.48 -3.21 6.21
CA LEU A 128 -39.03 -2.81 4.91
C LEU A 128 -40.27 -1.91 5.06
N ALA A 129 -41.12 -2.15 6.06
CA ALA A 129 -42.28 -1.29 6.34
C ALA A 129 -41.86 0.12 6.78
N GLY A 130 -40.79 0.24 7.58
CA GLY A 130 -40.24 1.54 7.99
C GLY A 130 -39.73 2.39 6.83
N LEU A 131 -39.24 1.76 5.75
CA LEU A 131 -38.71 2.46 4.57
C LEU A 131 -39.82 3.02 3.65
N HIS A 132 -41.03 2.48 3.71
CA HIS A 132 -42.15 2.96 2.90
C HIS A 132 -42.96 4.09 3.55
N THR A 133 -42.72 4.38 4.83
CA THR A 133 -43.51 5.40 5.57
C THR A 133 -42.91 6.81 5.44
N GLU A 134 -41.71 6.97 4.91
CA GLU A 134 -41.12 8.29 4.62
C GLU A 134 -41.45 8.75 3.19
N ALA A 135 -42.72 9.12 2.97
CA ALA A 135 -43.15 9.94 1.84
C ALA A 135 -42.97 11.44 2.16
N PRO A 136 -42.76 12.31 1.16
CA PRO A 136 -42.07 13.58 1.33
C PRO A 136 -42.96 14.61 2.04
N ARG A 137 -42.48 15.12 3.19
CA ARG A 137 -43.03 16.32 3.82
C ARG A 137 -42.81 17.51 2.88
N GLN A 138 -43.93 17.99 2.33
CA GLN A 138 -44.00 19.20 1.53
C GLN A 138 -43.47 20.41 2.30
N ALA A 139 -42.71 21.23 1.58
CA ALA A 139 -42.34 22.58 1.98
C ALA A 139 -43.59 23.47 1.97
N GLY A 140 -43.80 24.22 3.05
CA GLY A 140 -44.90 25.17 3.18
C GLY A 140 -44.75 26.08 4.40
N GLN A 141 -44.26 27.29 4.12
CA GLN A 141 -44.66 28.58 4.69
C GLN A 141 -44.75 28.78 6.21
N GLY A 142 -43.77 29.55 6.70
CA GLY A 142 -43.89 30.80 7.47
C GLY A 142 -45.00 30.97 8.52
N SER A 143 -44.60 31.35 9.72
CA SER A 143 -45.13 32.54 10.39
C SER A 143 -44.19 32.99 11.50
N SER A 144 -43.89 34.28 11.50
CA SER A 144 -43.41 35.03 12.65
C SER A 144 -44.42 34.93 13.79
N GLU A 145 -43.94 34.76 15.03
CA GLU A 145 -44.60 35.37 16.17
C GLU A 145 -43.62 35.55 17.33
N GLU A 146 -43.46 36.81 17.70
CA GLU A 146 -42.93 37.28 18.97
C GLU A 146 -43.60 36.58 20.15
N THR A 147 -42.82 36.10 21.11
CA THR A 147 -43.24 36.18 22.52
C THR A 147 -42.03 36.41 23.42
N ARG A 148 -42.20 37.47 24.20
CA ARG A 148 -41.30 38.10 25.15
C ARG A 148 -41.55 37.52 26.54
N GLY A 149 -40.47 37.12 27.22
CA GLY A 149 -40.28 37.18 28.68
C GLY A 149 -41.05 36.19 29.56
N GLN A 150 -40.33 35.43 30.40
CA GLN A 150 -40.21 35.75 31.84
C GLN A 150 -39.37 34.71 32.60
N GLU A 151 -38.72 35.22 33.65
CA GLU A 151 -37.84 34.60 34.63
C GLU A 151 -38.53 33.58 35.55
N ALA A 152 -37.73 32.63 36.06
CA ALA A 152 -37.67 32.11 37.45
C ALA A 152 -36.98 30.73 37.39
N GLU A 153 -35.72 30.61 37.80
CA GLU A 153 -35.33 30.27 39.18
C GLU A 153 -35.96 28.96 39.67
N GLN A 154 -35.18 27.86 39.63
CA GLN A 154 -34.96 26.98 40.78
C GLN A 154 -33.98 25.85 40.45
N VAL A 155 -32.86 25.86 41.17
CA VAL A 155 -32.01 24.70 41.46
C VAL A 155 -32.74 23.86 42.52
N PRO A 156 -32.72 22.52 42.43
CA PRO A 156 -31.91 21.81 43.42
C PRO A 156 -31.11 20.63 42.84
N ALA A 157 -30.09 20.33 43.61
CA ALA A 157 -29.10 19.30 43.35
C ALA A 157 -29.62 17.88 43.57
N ALA A 158 -28.89 16.96 42.91
CA ALA A 158 -28.40 15.68 43.41
C ALA A 158 -29.12 14.38 43.02
N VAL A 159 -28.23 13.42 42.76
CA VAL A 159 -28.37 11.96 42.85
C VAL A 159 -28.88 11.22 41.61
N GLY A 160 -27.90 10.85 40.79
CA GLY A 160 -27.64 9.45 40.42
C GLY A 160 -28.73 8.68 39.69
N SER A 161 -28.57 8.51 38.38
CA SER A 161 -29.06 7.29 37.74
C SER A 161 -28.18 6.89 36.57
N ALA A 162 -27.90 5.60 36.54
CA ALA A 162 -27.05 4.92 35.58
C ALA A 162 -27.75 4.87 34.22
N GLU A 163 -27.07 5.33 33.16
CA GLU A 163 -27.44 4.96 31.80
C GLU A 163 -26.19 4.99 30.91
N THR A 164 -25.72 3.79 30.56
CA THR A 164 -24.84 3.60 29.41
C THR A 164 -25.69 3.20 28.21
N PRO A 165 -25.76 4.01 27.14
CA PRO A 165 -26.14 3.49 25.84
C PRO A 165 -25.04 3.71 24.80
N ASN A 166 -24.61 2.59 24.21
CA ASN A 166 -24.25 2.47 22.79
C ASN A 166 -23.21 3.44 22.20
N LYS A 167 -21.96 3.39 22.70
CA LYS A 167 -20.81 4.07 22.07
C LYS A 167 -20.35 3.45 20.73
N ILE A 168 -20.86 2.27 20.36
CA ILE A 168 -20.45 1.56 19.13
C ILE A 168 -21.19 2.07 17.88
N THR A 169 -22.40 2.65 18.03
CA THR A 169 -23.17 3.21 16.91
C THR A 169 -22.66 4.58 16.45
N GLY A 170 -22.08 5.38 17.35
CA GLY A 170 -21.49 6.68 17.02
C GLY A 170 -20.32 6.59 16.03
N ILE A 171 -19.45 5.59 16.19
CA ILE A 171 -18.29 5.40 15.31
C ILE A 171 -18.73 5.05 13.89
N ARG A 172 -19.73 4.17 13.74
CA ARG A 172 -20.26 3.80 12.41
C ARG A 172 -20.95 4.98 11.72
N ARG A 173 -21.61 5.88 12.47
CA ARG A 173 -22.22 7.09 11.91
C ARG A 173 -21.17 8.05 11.35
N ILE A 174 -20.07 8.24 12.08
CA ILE A 174 -18.95 9.10 11.62
C ILE A 174 -18.24 8.47 10.42
N GLU A 175 -17.98 7.15 10.42
CA GLU A 175 -17.40 6.46 9.27
C GLU A 175 -18.27 6.60 8.02
N HIS A 176 -19.60 6.41 8.15
CA HIS A 176 -20.53 6.61 7.04
C HIS A 176 -20.57 8.07 6.58
N GLN A 177 -20.46 9.04 7.50
CA GLN A 177 -20.41 10.46 7.16
C GLN A 177 -19.13 10.81 6.39
N VAL A 178 -17.97 10.30 6.81
CA VAL A 178 -16.70 10.49 6.09
C VAL A 178 -16.75 9.85 4.70
N ILE A 179 -17.29 8.64 4.57
CA ILE A 179 -17.48 7.99 3.26
C ILE A 179 -18.44 8.80 2.38
N ARG A 180 -19.49 9.39 2.95
CA ARG A 180 -20.44 10.23 2.21
C ARG A 180 -19.79 11.54 1.74
N MET A 181 -18.98 12.18 2.59
CA MET A 181 -18.24 13.38 2.22
C MET A 181 -17.18 13.09 1.14
N ASP A 182 -16.44 11.99 1.25
CA ASP A 182 -15.45 11.56 0.26
C ASP A 182 -16.10 11.31 -1.12
N LYS A 183 -17.28 10.69 -1.14
CA LYS A 183 -18.08 10.53 -2.37
C LYS A 183 -18.55 11.86 -2.93
N ALA A 184 -19.05 12.77 -2.09
CA ALA A 184 -19.51 14.10 -2.53
C ALA A 184 -18.35 14.93 -3.10
N PHE A 185 -17.19 14.95 -2.43
CA PHE A 185 -16.01 15.62 -2.96
C PHE A 185 -15.55 15.01 -4.27
N SER A 186 -15.56 13.68 -4.40
CA SER A 186 -15.20 13.00 -5.63
C SER A 186 -16.14 13.35 -6.78
N THR A 187 -17.45 13.49 -6.53
CA THR A 187 -18.41 13.90 -7.57
C THR A 187 -18.23 15.36 -7.97
N GLU A 188 -18.03 16.27 -7.03
CA GLU A 188 -17.76 17.69 -7.34
C GLU A 188 -16.45 17.85 -8.12
N PHE A 189 -15.40 17.12 -7.73
CA PHE A 189 -14.12 17.17 -8.44
C PHE A 189 -14.22 16.59 -9.85
N ALA A 190 -15.08 15.58 -10.06
CA ALA A 190 -15.37 15.05 -11.38
C ALA A 190 -16.10 16.08 -12.26
N LEU A 191 -17.04 16.85 -11.69
CA LEU A 191 -17.72 17.94 -12.40
C LEU A 191 -16.74 19.05 -12.79
N VAL A 192 -15.92 19.52 -11.83
CA VAL A 192 -14.87 20.53 -12.10
C VAL A 192 -13.91 20.05 -13.19
N LYS A 193 -13.49 18.78 -13.14
CA LYS A 193 -12.63 18.20 -14.18
C LYS A 193 -13.33 18.21 -15.55
N SER A 194 -14.62 17.87 -15.60
CA SER A 194 -15.39 17.88 -16.85
C SER A 194 -15.54 19.29 -17.44
N GLU A 195 -15.75 20.31 -16.61
CA GLU A 195 -15.80 21.70 -17.04
C GLU A 195 -14.45 22.19 -17.55
N LEU A 196 -13.35 21.84 -16.89
CA LEU A 196 -12.01 22.16 -17.36
C LEU A 196 -11.72 21.53 -18.74
N CYS A 197 -12.19 20.30 -18.97
CA CYS A 197 -12.10 19.67 -20.29
C CYS A 197 -12.93 20.41 -21.35
N ARG A 198 -14.14 20.89 -21.02
CA ARG A 198 -14.97 21.69 -21.96
C ARG A 198 -14.29 23.02 -22.30
N ILE A 199 -13.75 23.72 -21.32
CA ILE A 199 -13.01 24.97 -21.53
C ILE A 199 -11.80 24.73 -22.44
N ASN A 200 -11.04 23.66 -22.20
CA ASN A 200 -9.88 23.33 -23.03
C ASN A 200 -10.26 22.94 -24.46
N ALA A 201 -11.40 22.26 -24.65
CA ALA A 201 -11.92 21.96 -25.97
C ALA A 201 -12.35 23.23 -26.72
N HIS A 202 -13.05 24.16 -26.05
CA HIS A 202 -13.44 25.44 -26.63
C HIS A 202 -12.24 26.32 -27.00
N LEU A 203 -11.19 26.37 -26.16
CA LEU A 203 -9.96 27.10 -26.48
C LEU A 203 -9.25 26.50 -27.70
N SER A 204 -9.23 25.17 -27.80
CA SER A 204 -8.64 24.48 -28.94
C SER A 204 -9.40 24.75 -30.24
N GLU A 205 -10.72 24.76 -30.19
CA GLU A 205 -11.58 25.09 -31.33
C GLU A 205 -11.46 26.56 -31.75
N ALA A 206 -11.45 27.49 -30.79
CA ALA A 206 -11.27 28.91 -31.04
C ALA A 206 -9.92 29.22 -31.72
N LEU A 207 -8.85 28.55 -31.30
CA LEU A 207 -7.53 28.65 -31.95
C LEU A 207 -7.56 28.10 -33.38
N HIS A 208 -8.30 27.03 -33.64
CA HIS A 208 -8.43 26.46 -34.98
C HIS A 208 -9.23 27.39 -35.93
N VAL A 209 -10.32 27.98 -35.45
CA VAL A 209 -11.12 28.96 -36.22
C VAL A 209 -10.30 30.22 -36.52
N ALA A 210 -9.55 30.73 -35.55
CA ALA A 210 -8.67 31.88 -35.75
C ALA A 210 -7.57 31.60 -36.81
N ALA A 211 -7.00 30.39 -36.82
CA ALA A 211 -6.02 29.98 -37.81
C ALA A 211 -6.63 29.87 -39.23
N VAL A 212 -7.87 29.40 -39.37
CA VAL A 212 -8.55 29.27 -40.67
C VAL A 212 -8.97 30.64 -41.23
N GLN A 213 -9.37 31.59 -40.38
CA GLN A 213 -9.74 32.94 -40.83
C GLN A 213 -8.54 33.77 -41.30
N ALA A 214 -7.32 33.48 -40.82
CA ALA A 214 -6.10 34.16 -41.25
C ALA A 214 -5.64 33.81 -42.68
N HIS A 215 -6.27 32.84 -43.34
CA HIS A 215 -5.86 32.35 -44.68
C HIS A 215 -6.89 32.58 -45.79
N SER A 216 -7.87 33.47 -45.61
CA SER A 216 -8.74 33.89 -46.72
C SER A 216 -7.98 34.86 -47.64
N PRO A 217 -7.70 34.50 -48.91
CA PRO A 217 -7.00 35.39 -49.83
C PRO A 217 -8.02 36.37 -50.40
N THR A 218 -8.16 37.53 -49.77
CA THR A 218 -8.92 38.65 -50.34
C THR A 218 -8.10 39.19 -51.51
N GLY A 219 -8.42 38.73 -52.71
CA GLY A 219 -7.93 39.32 -53.94
C GLY A 219 -8.53 40.70 -54.14
N ASN A 220 -7.66 41.69 -54.37
CA ASN A 220 -7.95 42.77 -55.31
C ASN A 220 -6.64 43.30 -55.92
N PRO A 221 -6.63 43.65 -57.20
CA PRO A 221 -5.45 44.13 -57.90
C PRO A 221 -5.36 45.65 -57.91
N SER A 222 -4.14 46.10 -58.21
CA SER A 222 -3.78 47.37 -58.84
C SER A 222 -3.35 48.55 -57.96
N GLU A 223 -2.24 49.13 -58.46
CA GLU A 223 -1.68 50.47 -58.30
C GLU A 223 -0.66 50.76 -57.17
N SER A 224 0.61 50.69 -57.61
CA SER A 224 1.51 51.84 -57.75
C SER A 224 2.22 52.43 -56.52
N ALA A 225 3.54 52.31 -56.64
CA ALA A 225 4.58 53.29 -56.29
C ALA A 225 5.27 53.22 -54.91
N ASP A 226 6.60 53.11 -55.06
CA ASP A 226 7.68 53.70 -54.27
C ASP A 226 8.17 53.06 -52.96
N ARG A 227 9.35 52.43 -53.11
CA ARG A 227 10.61 52.72 -52.39
C ARG A 227 10.52 52.88 -50.86
N ILE A 228 11.22 52.01 -50.13
CA ILE A 228 12.57 52.27 -49.59
C ILE A 228 13.12 50.98 -48.94
N PHE A 229 14.37 50.69 -49.30
CA PHE A 229 15.26 49.66 -48.77
C PHE A 229 15.54 49.88 -47.27
N THR A 230 15.47 48.83 -46.45
CA THR A 230 16.33 48.68 -45.27
C THR A 230 16.54 47.20 -44.98
N GLU A 231 17.71 46.69 -45.38
CA GLU A 231 18.19 45.35 -45.08
C GLU A 231 18.57 45.23 -43.59
N LEU A 232 18.23 44.10 -42.97
CA LEU A 232 18.81 43.65 -41.70
C LEU A 232 19.29 42.19 -41.85
N PRO A 233 20.44 41.80 -41.28
CA PRO A 233 21.16 40.59 -41.65
C PRO A 233 20.75 39.36 -40.82
N SER A 234 20.74 38.21 -41.49
CA SER A 234 20.60 36.87 -40.91
C SER A 234 21.84 36.45 -40.12
N PRO A 235 21.72 35.73 -38.99
CA PRO A 235 22.87 35.20 -38.27
C PRO A 235 23.41 33.92 -38.92
N THR A 236 24.72 33.94 -39.14
CA THR A 236 25.57 32.88 -39.68
C THR A 236 25.67 31.67 -38.74
N THR A 237 25.41 30.48 -39.27
CA THR A 237 25.69 29.20 -38.64
C THR A 237 27.21 28.95 -38.60
N VAL A 238 27.79 28.97 -37.40
CA VAL A 238 29.20 28.64 -37.16
C VAL A 238 29.37 27.12 -37.12
N SER A 239 30.03 26.60 -38.16
CA SER A 239 30.54 25.24 -38.26
C SER A 239 31.85 25.13 -37.46
N ARG A 240 31.89 24.25 -36.45
CA ARG A 240 33.05 24.03 -35.57
C ARG A 240 33.78 22.74 -35.98
N GLY A 241 35.05 22.91 -36.35
CA GLY A 241 35.90 21.91 -36.98
C GLY A 241 36.30 20.70 -36.13
N GLN A 242 36.50 19.59 -36.84
CA GLN A 242 37.24 18.41 -36.42
C GLN A 242 38.76 18.64 -36.62
N PRO A 243 39.63 18.21 -35.68
CA PRO A 243 41.04 18.10 -35.95
C PRO A 243 41.41 16.73 -36.54
N HIS A 244 42.24 16.81 -37.57
CA HIS A 244 42.94 15.74 -38.25
C HIS A 244 43.74 14.84 -37.30
N ARG A 245 43.70 13.52 -37.53
CA ARG A 245 44.77 12.60 -37.16
C ARG A 245 45.16 11.71 -38.33
N THR A 246 46.48 11.71 -38.54
CA THR A 246 47.29 11.11 -39.59
C THR A 246 47.19 9.59 -39.64
N ALA A 247 47.12 9.07 -40.87
CA ALA A 247 47.27 7.67 -41.21
C ALA A 247 48.76 7.27 -41.21
N THR A 248 49.09 6.20 -40.51
CA THR A 248 50.35 5.46 -40.67
C THR A 248 50.01 4.09 -41.22
N ALA A 249 50.51 3.80 -42.43
CA ALA A 249 50.41 2.52 -43.09
C ALA A 249 51.36 1.50 -42.44
N THR A 250 50.91 0.26 -42.25
CA THR A 250 51.77 -0.90 -41.98
C THR A 250 51.10 -2.15 -42.57
N PRO A 251 51.86 -3.09 -43.19
CA PRO A 251 51.31 -4.04 -44.15
C PRO A 251 50.91 -5.39 -43.55
N LEU A 252 50.08 -6.09 -44.34
CA LEU A 252 49.58 -7.47 -44.27
C LEU A 252 50.55 -8.52 -43.68
N PRO A 253 49.98 -9.58 -43.09
CA PRO A 253 50.31 -10.91 -43.58
C PRO A 253 49.08 -11.81 -43.82
N VAL A 254 49.02 -12.34 -45.04
CA VAL A 254 48.75 -13.74 -45.43
C VAL A 254 47.69 -14.52 -44.62
N GLN A 255 46.52 -14.73 -45.24
CA GLN A 255 45.56 -15.78 -44.88
C GLN A 255 45.89 -17.09 -45.64
N PRO A 256 45.85 -18.27 -44.98
CA PRO A 256 45.75 -19.57 -45.63
C PRO A 256 44.29 -20.02 -45.82
N PRO A 257 44.03 -21.07 -46.63
CA PRO A 257 42.79 -21.20 -47.38
C PRO A 257 41.64 -21.86 -46.63
N ARG A 258 40.44 -21.49 -47.10
CA ARG A 258 39.14 -22.12 -46.93
C ARG A 258 39.21 -23.65 -46.77
N SER A 259 38.81 -24.13 -45.60
CA SER A 259 38.22 -25.46 -45.47
C SER A 259 36.71 -25.34 -45.58
N ALA A 260 36.16 -25.88 -46.66
CA ALA A 260 34.73 -26.09 -46.84
C ALA A 260 34.23 -27.02 -45.71
N ARG A 261 33.46 -26.46 -44.76
CA ARG A 261 32.67 -27.26 -43.83
C ARG A 261 31.23 -27.27 -44.31
N SER A 262 30.79 -28.49 -44.59
CA SER A 262 29.47 -28.91 -45.01
C SER A 262 28.35 -28.12 -44.33
N ALA A 263 27.51 -27.51 -45.17
CA ALA A 263 26.17 -27.09 -44.81
C ALA A 263 25.32 -28.35 -44.55
N LEU A 264 25.29 -28.79 -43.29
CA LEU A 264 24.23 -29.67 -42.80
C LEU A 264 23.05 -28.77 -42.46
N SER A 265 22.07 -28.79 -43.35
CA SER A 265 20.76 -28.18 -43.21
C SER A 265 20.08 -28.69 -41.94
N ALA A 266 20.19 -27.94 -40.84
CA ALA A 266 19.35 -28.13 -39.67
C ALA A 266 17.93 -27.68 -40.04
N GLN A 267 17.09 -28.63 -40.47
CA GLN A 267 15.64 -28.47 -40.51
C GLN A 267 15.17 -28.18 -39.08
N THR A 268 15.05 -26.90 -38.76
CA THR A 268 14.35 -26.43 -37.58
C THR A 268 12.87 -26.62 -37.88
N ASN A 269 12.27 -27.65 -37.27
CA ASN A 269 10.83 -27.82 -37.17
C ASN A 269 10.25 -26.62 -36.40
N ALA A 270 10.02 -25.51 -37.10
CA ALA A 270 9.22 -24.41 -36.61
C ALA A 270 7.78 -24.92 -36.50
N LEU A 271 7.37 -25.29 -35.28
CA LEU A 271 5.97 -25.51 -34.95
C LEU A 271 5.19 -24.29 -35.45
N PRO A 272 4.08 -24.47 -36.19
CA PRO A 272 3.29 -23.36 -36.70
C PRO A 272 2.88 -22.51 -35.50
N HIS A 273 3.40 -21.28 -35.42
CA HIS A 273 2.96 -20.29 -34.46
C HIS A 273 1.46 -20.14 -34.65
N ILE A 274 0.69 -20.72 -33.72
CA ILE A 274 -0.76 -20.54 -33.66
C ILE A 274 -0.97 -19.03 -33.56
N PHE A 275 -1.39 -18.43 -34.68
CA PHE A 275 -1.74 -17.03 -34.77
C PHE A 275 -2.92 -16.81 -33.82
N ARG A 276 -2.61 -16.40 -32.59
CA ARG A 276 -3.63 -15.99 -31.63
C ARG A 276 -4.18 -14.66 -32.18
N PRO A 277 -5.47 -14.60 -32.55
CA PRO A 277 -6.06 -13.37 -33.04
C PRO A 277 -5.83 -12.26 -32.00
N PRO A 278 -5.55 -11.02 -32.45
CA PRO A 278 -5.31 -9.91 -31.53
C PRO A 278 -6.49 -9.79 -30.56
N PRO A 279 -6.24 -9.57 -29.26
CA PRO A 279 -7.31 -9.44 -28.28
C PRO A 279 -8.27 -8.33 -28.72
N ARG A 280 -9.56 -8.67 -28.85
CA ARG A 280 -10.61 -7.73 -29.24
C ARG A 280 -10.71 -6.62 -28.18
N VAL A 281 -10.54 -5.38 -28.61
CA VAL A 281 -10.78 -4.19 -27.77
C VAL A 281 -12.29 -3.92 -27.82
N LEU A 282 -12.96 -4.03 -26.68
CA LEU A 282 -14.37 -3.69 -26.52
C LEU A 282 -14.53 -2.17 -26.57
N ALA A 283 -15.48 -1.70 -27.38
CA ALA A 283 -15.80 -0.29 -27.44
C ALA A 283 -16.57 0.14 -26.19
N GLN A 284 -16.42 1.39 -25.77
CA GLN A 284 -17.04 1.89 -24.53
C GLN A 284 -18.56 1.66 -24.46
N HIS A 285 -19.25 1.78 -25.59
CA HIS A 285 -20.70 1.60 -25.68
C HIS A 285 -21.14 0.13 -25.61
N GLU A 286 -20.23 -0.82 -25.79
CA GLU A 286 -20.52 -2.26 -25.64
C GLU A 286 -20.50 -2.71 -24.17
N ILE A 287 -19.94 -1.90 -23.26
CA ILE A 287 -19.80 -2.25 -21.84
C ILE A 287 -21.02 -1.72 -21.06
N PRO A 288 -21.76 -2.57 -20.31
CA PRO A 288 -22.86 -2.12 -19.47
C PRO A 288 -22.46 -1.01 -18.48
N ALA A 289 -23.30 0.01 -18.34
CA ALA A 289 -22.98 1.22 -17.58
C ALA A 289 -22.65 0.97 -16.09
N ASP A 290 -23.25 -0.05 -15.48
CA ASP A 290 -22.99 -0.49 -14.10
C ASP A 290 -21.58 -1.08 -13.94
N LYS A 291 -21.10 -1.76 -14.99
CA LYS A 291 -19.80 -2.42 -15.04
C LYS A 291 -18.69 -1.57 -15.66
N LEU A 292 -19.04 -0.47 -16.32
CA LEU A 292 -18.08 0.45 -16.93
C LEU A 292 -17.24 1.16 -15.86
N ALA A 293 -15.93 1.17 -16.07
CA ALA A 293 -14.97 2.01 -15.36
C ALA A 293 -14.04 2.71 -16.35
N LEU A 294 -13.62 3.93 -15.99
CA LEU A 294 -12.70 4.74 -16.78
C LEU A 294 -11.39 4.90 -16.00
N LEU A 295 -10.29 4.42 -16.59
CA LEU A 295 -8.94 4.56 -16.04
C LEU A 295 -8.13 5.52 -16.93
N ASP A 296 -7.64 6.60 -16.33
CA ASP A 296 -6.74 7.55 -16.98
C ASP A 296 -5.29 7.05 -16.84
N ILE A 297 -4.68 6.76 -17.99
CA ILE A 297 -3.30 6.27 -18.16
C ILE A 297 -2.55 7.35 -18.93
N ASP A 298 -1.92 8.26 -18.19
CA ASP A 298 -1.05 9.31 -18.75
C ASP A 298 -1.74 10.24 -19.76
N GLY A 299 -3.02 10.55 -19.52
CA GLY A 299 -3.84 11.37 -20.41
C GLY A 299 -4.77 10.55 -21.31
N ASP A 300 -4.51 9.26 -21.49
CA ASP A 300 -5.40 8.38 -22.23
C ASP A 300 -6.47 7.77 -21.31
N VAL A 301 -7.74 7.98 -21.65
CA VAL A 301 -8.85 7.37 -20.92
C VAL A 301 -9.15 5.97 -21.49
N LEU A 302 -8.86 4.94 -20.70
CA LEU A 302 -9.20 3.55 -20.99
C LEU A 302 -10.56 3.20 -20.38
N ALA A 303 -11.54 2.90 -21.23
CA ALA A 303 -12.80 2.28 -20.84
C ALA A 303 -12.64 0.75 -20.70
N PHE A 304 -13.09 0.19 -19.58
CA PHE A 304 -13.02 -1.25 -19.33
C PHE A 304 -14.18 -1.75 -18.45
N ASP A 305 -14.45 -3.06 -18.54
CA ASP A 305 -15.41 -3.76 -17.67
C ASP A 305 -14.74 -4.15 -16.35
N LYS A 306 -15.29 -3.70 -15.22
CA LYS A 306 -14.79 -4.01 -13.87
C LYS A 306 -14.69 -5.52 -13.61
N THR A 307 -15.58 -6.30 -14.20
CA THR A 307 -15.66 -7.76 -14.01
C THR A 307 -14.64 -8.52 -14.86
N SER A 308 -14.10 -7.91 -15.91
CA SER A 308 -13.09 -8.52 -16.77
C SER A 308 -11.66 -8.29 -16.28
N VAL A 309 -11.45 -7.52 -15.20
CA VAL A 309 -10.10 -7.25 -14.68
C VAL A 309 -9.56 -8.52 -14.01
N PRO A 310 -8.42 -9.05 -14.47
CA PRO A 310 -7.87 -10.27 -13.90
C PRO A 310 -7.35 -10.03 -12.48
N VAL A 311 -7.27 -11.11 -11.71
CA VAL A 311 -6.64 -11.11 -10.39
C VAL A 311 -5.20 -10.60 -10.53
N PRO A 312 -4.70 -9.74 -9.61
CA PRO A 312 -3.36 -9.20 -9.71
C PRO A 312 -2.31 -10.32 -9.86
N PRO A 313 -1.42 -10.24 -10.86
CA PRO A 313 -0.39 -11.25 -11.04
C PRO A 313 0.60 -11.19 -9.88
N SER A 314 1.00 -12.35 -9.38
CA SER A 314 2.02 -12.47 -8.32
C SER A 314 3.41 -12.25 -8.91
N LEU A 315 3.77 -11.00 -9.17
CA LEU A 315 5.09 -10.66 -9.73
C LEU A 315 6.21 -10.78 -8.69
N SER A 316 7.26 -11.51 -9.01
CA SER A 316 8.53 -11.44 -8.28
C SER A 316 9.60 -10.90 -9.22
N PHE A 317 10.17 -9.75 -8.87
CA PHE A 317 11.27 -9.15 -9.62
C PHE A 317 12.58 -9.62 -9.02
N SER A 318 13.13 -10.71 -9.56
CA SER A 318 14.54 -11.05 -9.35
C SER A 318 15.43 -10.02 -10.05
N ASP A 319 14.99 -9.55 -11.21
CA ASP A 319 15.60 -8.46 -11.97
C ASP A 319 14.87 -7.13 -11.69
N VAL A 320 15.56 -6.25 -10.98
CA VAL A 320 15.07 -4.90 -10.63
C VAL A 320 15.02 -3.98 -11.86
N SER A 321 15.88 -4.19 -12.85
CA SER A 321 15.85 -3.43 -14.11
C SER A 321 14.53 -3.66 -14.86
N LYS A 322 14.04 -4.91 -14.87
CA LYS A 322 12.71 -5.23 -15.41
C LYS A 322 11.61 -4.47 -14.67
N LEU A 323 11.67 -4.37 -13.34
CA LEU A 323 10.69 -3.59 -12.57
C LEU A 323 10.67 -2.11 -12.98
N PHE A 324 11.83 -1.49 -13.19
CA PHE A 324 11.89 -0.09 -13.61
C PHE A 324 11.24 0.14 -14.97
N ARG A 325 11.45 -0.79 -15.91
CA ARG A 325 10.76 -0.77 -17.21
C ARG A 325 9.26 -1.00 -17.07
N ASP A 326 8.87 -2.06 -16.36
CA ASP A 326 7.46 -2.44 -16.19
C ASP A 326 6.66 -1.41 -15.38
N TRP A 327 7.33 -0.60 -14.56
CA TRP A 327 6.69 0.50 -13.86
C TRP A 327 5.99 1.48 -14.81
N TYR A 328 6.63 1.75 -15.95
CA TYR A 328 6.17 2.67 -16.99
C TYR A 328 5.54 1.96 -18.20
N THR A 329 6.00 0.75 -18.51
CA THR A 329 5.53 -0.04 -19.66
C THR A 329 5.42 -1.51 -19.26
N SER A 330 4.26 -1.95 -18.74
CA SER A 330 4.02 -3.35 -18.39
C SER A 330 3.03 -4.01 -19.35
N THR A 331 3.33 -5.25 -19.72
CA THR A 331 2.43 -6.17 -20.43
C THR A 331 1.95 -7.31 -19.54
N ASP A 332 2.36 -7.36 -18.27
CA ASP A 332 2.02 -8.45 -17.34
C ASP A 332 0.54 -8.41 -16.94
N LEU A 333 -0.08 -7.22 -16.96
CA LEU A 333 -1.50 -7.01 -16.72
C LEU A 333 -2.13 -6.39 -17.97
N VAL A 334 -2.98 -7.15 -18.65
CA VAL A 334 -3.69 -6.68 -19.84
C VAL A 334 -5.17 -6.51 -19.52
N VAL A 335 -5.71 -5.31 -19.75
CA VAL A 335 -7.13 -4.99 -19.58
C VAL A 335 -7.63 -4.43 -20.90
N ASN A 336 -8.69 -5.04 -21.44
CA ASN A 336 -9.26 -4.66 -22.74
C ASN A 336 -8.22 -4.60 -23.88
N GLY A 337 -7.30 -5.59 -23.92
CA GLY A 337 -6.23 -5.65 -24.91
C GLY A 337 -5.04 -4.71 -24.67
N ARG A 338 -5.10 -3.80 -23.68
CA ARG A 338 -4.04 -2.84 -23.35
C ARG A 338 -3.24 -3.26 -22.12
N GLY A 339 -1.92 -3.26 -22.23
CA GLY A 339 -1.02 -3.45 -21.09
C GLY A 339 -1.09 -2.27 -20.11
N ILE A 340 -1.24 -2.56 -18.83
CA ILE A 340 -1.39 -1.57 -17.76
C ILE A 340 -0.08 -1.46 -16.98
N PRO A 341 0.64 -0.32 -17.05
CA PRO A 341 1.87 -0.10 -16.27
C PRO A 341 1.63 -0.24 -14.77
N ILE A 342 2.64 -0.75 -14.04
CA ILE A 342 2.51 -1.07 -12.61
C ILE A 342 2.12 0.17 -11.79
N ARG A 343 2.55 1.37 -12.17
CA ARG A 343 2.19 2.62 -11.48
C ARG A 343 0.68 2.87 -11.39
N HIS A 344 -0.11 2.40 -12.37
CA HIS A 344 -1.57 2.59 -12.39
C HIS A 344 -2.35 1.49 -11.66
N TRP A 345 -1.69 0.41 -11.21
CA TRP A 345 -2.37 -0.72 -10.58
C TRP A 345 -3.14 -0.34 -9.31
N LYS A 346 -2.61 0.60 -8.52
CA LYS A 346 -3.32 1.11 -7.33
C LYS A 346 -4.70 1.65 -7.69
N ARG A 347 -4.80 2.49 -8.73
CA ARG A 347 -6.06 3.11 -9.16
C ARG A 347 -7.02 2.07 -9.73
N LEU A 348 -6.51 1.18 -10.60
CA LEU A 348 -7.27 0.09 -11.19
C LEU A 348 -7.91 -0.82 -10.11
N TYR A 349 -7.11 -1.36 -9.18
CA TYR A 349 -7.60 -2.30 -8.16
C TYR A 349 -8.36 -1.64 -7.00
N MET A 350 -8.28 -0.32 -6.85
CA MET A 350 -9.20 0.42 -5.99
C MET A 350 -10.62 0.48 -6.57
N MET A 351 -10.77 0.50 -7.91
CA MET A 351 -12.07 0.53 -8.58
C MET A 351 -12.75 -0.85 -8.60
N VAL A 352 -12.00 -1.92 -8.88
CA VAL A 352 -12.58 -3.28 -9.03
C VAL A 352 -12.61 -4.10 -7.74
N GLY A 353 -11.98 -3.61 -6.67
CA GLY A 353 -11.69 -4.41 -5.49
C GLY A 353 -10.45 -5.29 -5.68
N GLY A 354 -9.87 -5.78 -4.59
CA GLY A 354 -8.62 -6.56 -4.65
C GLY A 354 -7.34 -5.77 -4.37
N TRP A 355 -7.42 -4.43 -4.22
CA TRP A 355 -6.27 -3.62 -3.80
C TRP A 355 -5.58 -4.15 -2.53
N LYS A 356 -6.35 -4.67 -1.56
CA LYS A 356 -5.81 -5.23 -0.31
C LYS A 356 -4.80 -6.37 -0.55
N ALA A 357 -4.98 -7.16 -1.60
CA ALA A 357 -4.11 -8.29 -1.90
C ALA A 357 -2.73 -7.86 -2.40
N ILE A 358 -2.67 -6.77 -3.18
CA ILE A 358 -1.42 -6.31 -3.82
C ILE A 358 -0.79 -5.08 -3.16
N LYS A 359 -1.51 -4.36 -2.30
CA LYS A 359 -1.06 -3.11 -1.67
C LYS A 359 0.36 -3.19 -1.10
N ALA A 360 0.67 -4.25 -0.35
CA ALA A 360 1.98 -4.39 0.29
C ALA A 360 3.11 -4.55 -0.74
N GLN A 361 2.89 -5.36 -1.77
CA GLN A 361 3.85 -5.60 -2.84
C GLN A 361 4.03 -4.34 -3.71
N TRP A 362 2.94 -3.72 -4.14
CA TRP A 362 2.98 -2.48 -4.91
C TRP A 362 3.69 -1.35 -4.16
N SER A 363 3.48 -1.24 -2.84
CA SER A 363 4.16 -0.21 -2.03
C SER A 363 5.68 -0.41 -2.00
N ARG A 364 6.17 -1.66 -2.05
CA ARG A 364 7.62 -1.95 -2.14
C ARG A 364 8.16 -1.58 -3.52
N PHE A 365 7.40 -1.86 -4.58
CA PHE A 365 7.77 -1.49 -5.95
C PHE A 365 7.86 0.02 -6.10
N GLN A 366 6.83 0.74 -5.65
CA GLN A 366 6.81 2.20 -5.65
C GLN A 366 8.04 2.77 -4.94
N PHE A 367 8.35 2.25 -3.75
CA PHE A 367 9.47 2.73 -2.97
C PHE A 367 10.82 2.54 -3.67
N LEU A 368 11.01 1.41 -4.35
CA LEU A 368 12.23 1.15 -5.11
C LEU A 368 12.37 2.07 -6.33
N VAL A 369 11.26 2.30 -7.03
CA VAL A 369 11.25 3.17 -8.22
C VAL A 369 11.49 4.63 -7.83
N GLN A 370 10.88 5.09 -6.73
CA GLN A 370 11.14 6.43 -6.20
C GLN A 370 12.60 6.63 -5.83
N GLU A 371 13.25 5.65 -5.20
CA GLU A 371 14.69 5.73 -4.95
C GLU A 371 15.47 5.82 -6.27
N ARG A 372 15.12 5.00 -7.28
CA ARG A 372 15.79 5.03 -8.60
C ARG A 372 15.65 6.39 -9.28
N GLU A 373 14.51 7.06 -9.16
CA GLU A 373 14.26 8.38 -9.74
C GLU A 373 15.13 9.49 -9.15
N LEU A 374 15.73 9.28 -7.97
CA LEU A 374 16.73 10.20 -7.41
C LEU A 374 18.08 10.14 -8.15
N PHE A 375 18.29 9.17 -9.04
CA PHE A 375 19.51 9.00 -9.81
C PHE A 375 19.29 9.43 -11.26
N ALA A 376 20.30 10.09 -11.84
CA ALA A 376 20.25 10.52 -13.24
C ALA A 376 20.19 9.34 -14.23
N SER A 377 20.75 8.18 -13.86
CA SER A 377 20.77 6.98 -14.70
C SER A 377 20.62 5.71 -13.86
N GLU A 378 20.25 4.62 -14.53
CA GLU A 378 20.18 3.31 -13.88
C GLU A 378 21.57 2.80 -13.46
N ASP A 379 22.61 3.12 -14.23
CA ASP A 379 23.99 2.76 -13.88
C ASP A 379 24.46 3.48 -12.60
N ALA A 380 24.06 4.74 -12.40
CA ALA A 380 24.34 5.47 -11.16
C ALA A 380 23.62 4.85 -9.95
N PHE A 381 22.37 4.39 -10.14
CA PHE A 381 21.67 3.60 -9.13
C PHE A 381 22.43 2.32 -8.80
N TRP A 382 22.85 1.56 -9.82
CA TRP A 382 23.59 0.32 -9.61
C TRP A 382 24.99 0.52 -9.01
N ALA A 383 25.67 1.63 -9.30
CA ALA A 383 26.93 1.97 -8.65
C ALA A 383 26.77 2.10 -7.13
N LYS A 384 25.65 2.67 -6.64
CA LYS A 384 25.32 2.74 -5.21
C LYS A 384 24.87 1.39 -4.63
N TYR A 385 24.12 0.60 -5.39
CA TYR A 385 23.53 -0.67 -4.95
C TYR A 385 24.25 -1.91 -5.52
N SER A 386 25.58 -1.87 -5.55
CA SER A 386 26.43 -3.02 -5.89
C SER A 386 27.44 -3.30 -4.79
N HIS A 387 27.97 -4.52 -4.79
CA HIS A 387 29.13 -4.90 -4.01
C HIS A 387 30.40 -4.26 -4.59
N GLU A 388 31.49 -4.24 -3.80
CA GLU A 388 32.82 -3.80 -4.25
C GLU A 388 33.29 -4.61 -5.47
N ASP A 389 32.88 -5.88 -5.55
CA ASP A 389 33.13 -6.81 -6.65
C ASP A 389 32.28 -6.53 -7.91
N GLY A 390 31.47 -5.45 -7.91
CA GLY A 390 30.59 -5.05 -9.01
C GLY A 390 29.29 -5.87 -9.13
N ARG A 391 29.07 -6.86 -8.25
CA ARG A 391 27.82 -7.64 -8.23
C ARG A 391 26.67 -6.79 -7.69
N ARG A 392 25.60 -6.64 -8.47
CA ARG A 392 24.37 -5.92 -8.07
C ARG A 392 23.72 -6.56 -6.85
N TYR A 393 23.18 -5.75 -5.95
CA TYR A 393 22.38 -6.24 -4.83
C TYR A 393 21.09 -6.89 -5.34
N ASN A 394 20.66 -7.98 -4.68
CA ASN A 394 19.35 -8.54 -4.95
C ASN A 394 18.24 -7.60 -4.45
N TYR A 395 17.03 -7.76 -5.00
CA TYR A 395 15.86 -6.94 -4.65
C TYR A 395 15.65 -6.80 -3.13
N GLN A 396 15.70 -7.90 -2.38
CA GLN A 396 15.45 -7.87 -0.93
C GLN A 396 16.49 -7.05 -0.18
N ARG A 397 17.77 -7.19 -0.54
CA ARG A 397 18.88 -6.44 0.06
C ARG A 397 18.77 -4.94 -0.19
N ILE A 398 18.33 -4.52 -1.38
CA ILE A 398 18.08 -3.09 -1.66
C ILE A 398 16.94 -2.59 -0.78
N VAL A 399 15.81 -3.30 -0.75
CA VAL A 399 14.65 -2.93 0.07
C VAL A 399 15.02 -2.82 1.55
N ASP A 400 15.77 -3.79 2.10
CA ASP A 400 16.19 -3.78 3.51
C ASP A 400 17.16 -2.62 3.81
N THR A 401 18.04 -2.30 2.86
CA THR A 401 18.96 -1.15 2.98
C THR A 401 18.20 0.17 2.99
N LEU A 402 17.23 0.33 2.10
CA LEU A 402 16.39 1.53 2.04
C LEU A 402 15.48 1.66 3.28
N GLN A 403 14.93 0.55 3.77
CA GLN A 403 14.14 0.55 5.00
C GLN A 403 14.98 0.97 6.21
N ARG A 404 16.20 0.44 6.36
CA ARG A 404 17.13 0.86 7.42
C ARG A 404 17.49 2.33 7.31
N ALA A 405 17.82 2.80 6.10
CA ALA A 405 18.11 4.22 5.86
C ALA A 405 16.92 5.12 6.23
N ARG A 406 15.69 4.72 5.88
CA ARG A 406 14.47 5.46 6.24
C ARG A 406 14.19 5.46 7.73
N VAL A 407 14.36 4.32 8.42
CA VAL A 407 14.20 4.26 9.88
C VAL A 407 15.20 5.19 10.56
N ARG A 408 16.47 5.15 10.13
CA ARG A 408 17.51 6.04 10.64
C ARG A 408 17.18 7.52 10.37
N THR A 409 16.76 7.87 9.16
CA THR A 409 16.39 9.24 8.79
C THR A 409 15.18 9.72 9.59
N ASN A 410 14.14 8.88 9.71
CA ASN A 410 12.97 9.21 10.52
C ASN A 410 13.34 9.36 12.00
N HIS A 411 14.30 8.60 12.52
CA HIS A 411 14.74 8.79 13.89
C HIS A 411 15.53 10.09 14.05
N HIS A 412 16.45 10.37 13.13
CA HIS A 412 17.21 11.63 13.09
C HIS A 412 16.25 12.84 13.03
N ASP A 413 15.31 12.86 12.09
CA ASP A 413 14.29 13.90 11.95
C ASP A 413 13.41 14.04 13.22
N ALA A 414 13.04 12.92 13.85
CA ALA A 414 12.24 12.94 15.08
C ALA A 414 13.04 13.47 16.28
N SER A 415 14.32 13.07 16.39
CA SER A 415 15.25 13.59 17.39
C SER A 415 15.53 15.08 17.17
N ALA A 416 15.67 15.52 15.92
CA ALA A 416 15.80 16.93 15.56
C ALA A 416 14.59 17.75 16.01
N ALA A 417 13.38 17.27 15.71
CA ALA A 417 12.15 17.90 16.18
C ALA A 417 12.10 17.98 17.72
N LEU A 418 12.39 16.88 18.40
CA LEU A 418 12.43 16.86 19.86
C LEU A 418 13.48 17.82 20.42
N PHE A 419 14.69 17.84 19.86
CA PHE A 419 15.74 18.77 20.26
C PHE A 419 15.30 20.22 20.10
N PHE A 420 14.79 20.58 18.92
CA PHE A 420 14.31 21.93 18.62
C PHE A 420 13.20 22.38 19.58
N PHE A 421 12.29 21.46 19.92
CA PHE A 421 11.18 21.71 20.86
C PHE A 421 11.51 21.45 22.34
N HIS A 422 12.80 21.31 22.70
CA HIS A 422 13.23 21.02 24.09
C HIS A 422 12.54 19.80 24.72
N ASN A 423 12.41 18.73 23.93
CA ASN A 423 11.70 17.48 24.22
C ASN A 423 10.19 17.62 24.49
N ASP A 424 9.57 18.74 24.12
CA ASP A 424 8.14 18.98 24.33
C ASP A 424 7.43 19.43 23.04
N LEU A 425 6.80 18.46 22.37
CA LEU A 425 6.02 18.69 21.14
C LEU A 425 4.64 19.35 21.39
N THR A 426 4.30 19.70 22.64
CA THR A 426 3.02 20.33 23.00
C THR A 426 3.06 21.86 22.95
N GLN A 427 4.25 22.45 22.80
CA GLN A 427 4.44 23.89 22.77
C GLN A 427 3.64 24.57 21.64
N ASP A 428 3.12 25.77 21.91
CA ASP A 428 2.30 26.53 20.94
C ASP A 428 3.04 26.80 19.62
N ARG A 429 4.37 26.97 19.68
CA ARG A 429 5.23 27.12 18.50
C ARG A 429 5.25 25.91 17.57
N ALA A 430 4.78 24.75 18.02
CA ALA A 430 4.65 23.56 17.18
C ALA A 430 3.37 23.58 16.31
N LEU A 431 2.55 24.63 16.45
CA LEU A 431 1.38 24.94 15.59
C LEU A 431 0.44 23.74 15.39
N ASN A 432 0.31 22.89 16.41
CA ASN A 432 -0.51 21.68 16.40
C ASN A 432 -0.09 20.61 15.38
N TYR A 433 1.09 20.69 14.76
CA TYR A 433 1.55 19.70 13.77
C TYR A 433 1.70 18.29 14.34
N PHE A 434 2.09 18.20 15.61
CA PHE A 434 2.34 16.93 16.30
C PHE A 434 1.15 16.42 17.10
N LYS A 435 -0.06 16.97 16.93
CA LYS A 435 -1.26 16.47 17.59
C LYS A 435 -2.31 16.02 16.59
N TYR A 436 -3.10 15.03 16.96
CA TYR A 436 -4.25 14.57 16.19
C TYR A 436 -5.42 14.24 17.14
N VAL A 437 -6.65 14.41 16.66
CA VAL A 437 -7.84 14.11 17.44
C VAL A 437 -8.28 12.68 17.15
N ARG A 438 -8.40 11.85 18.18
CA ARG A 438 -8.94 10.50 18.09
C ARG A 438 -9.99 10.30 19.17
N SER A 439 -11.23 10.07 18.75
CA SER A 439 -12.35 9.85 19.69
C SER A 439 -12.55 11.03 20.66
N SER A 440 -12.55 12.27 20.16
CA SER A 440 -12.60 13.54 20.93
C SER A 440 -11.42 13.82 21.87
N GLU A 441 -10.45 12.91 21.98
CA GLU A 441 -9.22 13.11 22.74
C GLU A 441 -8.11 13.65 21.82
N VAL A 442 -7.36 14.63 22.30
CA VAL A 442 -6.16 15.14 21.62
C VAL A 442 -4.99 14.25 21.99
N ILE A 443 -4.41 13.57 21.01
CA ILE A 443 -3.26 12.67 21.19
C ILE A 443 -2.06 13.26 20.47
N TYR A 444 -0.90 13.24 21.13
CA TYR A 444 0.36 13.67 20.55
C TYR A 444 1.07 12.53 19.80
N CYS A 445 1.80 12.87 18.75
CA CYS A 445 2.54 11.93 17.94
C CYS A 445 3.78 11.44 18.68
N GLU A 446 3.78 10.18 19.14
CA GLU A 446 4.94 9.57 19.79
C GLU A 446 5.84 8.78 18.83
N LYS A 447 5.29 8.32 17.71
CA LYS A 447 6.01 7.43 16.80
C LYS A 447 7.02 8.22 15.97
N PRO A 448 8.32 7.86 15.95
CA PRO A 448 9.36 8.61 15.22
C PRO A 448 9.02 8.84 13.75
N ALA A 449 8.47 7.82 13.07
CA ALA A 449 8.06 7.96 11.67
C ALA A 449 7.00 9.04 11.43
N ILE A 450 6.05 9.22 12.36
CA ILE A 450 5.00 10.23 12.25
C ILE A 450 5.56 11.60 12.64
N VAL A 451 6.38 11.67 13.70
CA VAL A 451 7.04 12.91 14.11
C VAL A 451 7.92 13.43 12.98
N ALA A 452 8.77 12.59 12.37
CA ALA A 452 9.61 12.96 11.23
C ALA A 452 8.83 13.46 10.01
N GLU A 453 7.68 12.84 9.69
CA GLU A 453 6.81 13.33 8.60
C GLU A 453 6.25 14.71 8.93
N ARG A 454 5.75 14.90 10.15
CA ARG A 454 5.20 16.19 10.60
C ARG A 454 6.26 17.27 10.72
N TRP A 455 7.47 16.91 11.15
CA TRP A 455 8.62 17.81 11.24
C TRP A 455 9.02 18.35 9.87
N ARG A 456 9.24 17.46 8.90
CA ARG A 456 9.55 17.87 7.52
C ARG A 456 8.44 18.74 6.92
N ARG A 457 7.17 18.41 7.19
CA ARG A 457 6.04 19.24 6.72
C ARG A 457 6.03 20.62 7.40
N LEU A 458 6.27 20.67 8.71
CA LEU A 458 6.35 21.94 9.46
C LEU A 458 7.43 22.86 8.88
N LEU A 459 8.62 22.32 8.58
CA LEU A 459 9.71 23.09 7.97
C LEU A 459 9.38 23.61 6.56
N ILE A 460 8.57 22.88 5.78
CA ILE A 460 8.11 23.32 4.45
C ILE A 460 7.07 24.44 4.59
N ASP A 461 6.10 24.26 5.48
CA ASP A 461 4.96 25.17 5.62
C ASP A 461 5.34 26.47 6.39
N HIS A 462 6.37 26.42 7.23
CA HIS A 462 6.81 27.52 8.10
C HIS A 462 8.31 27.82 7.94
N PRO A 463 8.69 28.67 6.96
CA PRO A 463 10.09 28.96 6.65
C PRO A 463 10.81 29.68 7.80
N ASP A 464 10.09 30.41 8.66
CA ASP A 464 10.63 31.02 9.87
C ASP A 464 11.13 29.98 10.88
N ILE A 465 10.39 28.88 11.06
CA ILE A 465 10.82 27.74 11.87
C ILE A 465 12.01 27.05 11.21
N ALA A 466 12.03 26.93 9.88
CA ALA A 466 13.16 26.36 9.16
C ALA A 466 14.46 27.16 9.32
N VAL A 467 14.39 28.50 9.26
CA VAL A 467 15.54 29.38 9.53
C VAL A 467 16.03 29.23 10.97
N GLN A 468 15.11 29.17 11.95
CA GLN A 468 15.48 28.95 13.35
C GLN A 468 16.12 27.56 13.56
N TRP A 469 15.61 26.53 12.89
CA TRP A 469 16.20 25.20 12.92
C TRP A 469 17.61 25.19 12.34
N GLU A 470 17.83 25.84 11.19
CA GLU A 470 19.17 25.93 10.60
C GLU A 470 20.19 26.56 11.57
N ALA A 471 19.78 27.55 12.37
CA ALA A 471 20.64 28.20 13.36
C ALA A 471 21.08 27.27 14.51
N VAL A 472 20.31 26.23 14.82
CA VAL A 472 20.62 25.27 15.91
C VAL A 472 20.98 23.87 15.39
N ARG A 473 21.03 23.67 14.07
CA ARG A 473 21.28 22.38 13.45
C ARG A 473 22.67 21.84 13.82
N ASP A 474 23.68 22.70 13.79
CA ASP A 474 25.06 22.28 14.06
C ASP A 474 25.23 21.81 15.52
N ASP A 475 24.55 22.48 16.47
CA ASP A 475 24.51 22.06 17.88
C ASP A 475 23.81 20.71 18.05
N PHE A 476 22.74 20.47 17.29
CA PHE A 476 22.06 19.18 17.27
C PHE A 476 22.97 18.08 16.72
N GLU A 477 23.62 18.30 15.58
CA GLU A 477 24.51 17.30 14.96
C GLU A 477 25.72 16.98 15.86
N ALA A 478 26.21 17.96 16.64
CA ALA A 478 27.27 17.72 17.62
C ALA A 478 26.82 16.83 18.80
N GLN A 479 25.54 16.88 19.17
CA GLN A 479 24.98 16.09 20.28
C GLN A 479 24.35 14.76 19.83
N TYR A 480 23.96 14.66 18.57
CA TYR A 480 23.30 13.48 18.03
C TYR A 480 24.30 12.34 17.80
N ASP A 481 24.23 11.32 18.65
CA ASP A 481 25.01 10.09 18.47
C ASP A 481 24.23 9.07 17.61
N PRO A 482 24.62 8.84 16.34
CA PRO A 482 23.96 7.86 15.48
C PRO A 482 24.12 6.41 15.96
N SER A 483 25.07 6.12 16.86
CA SER A 483 25.32 4.78 17.39
C SER A 483 24.35 4.37 18.51
N SER A 484 23.68 5.35 19.14
CA SER A 484 22.65 5.14 20.16
C SER A 484 21.34 4.54 19.61
N GLN A 485 21.24 4.41 18.28
CA GLN A 485 20.02 4.06 17.59
C GLN A 485 19.78 2.54 17.55
N PRO A 486 18.53 2.07 17.74
CA PRO A 486 18.21 0.65 17.67
C PRO A 486 18.49 0.11 16.26
N SER A 487 19.43 -0.83 16.17
CA SER A 487 19.87 -1.53 14.95
C SER A 487 18.76 -2.28 14.21
#